data_AF-A0AAV0W125-F1
#
_entry.id   AF-A0AAV0W125-F1
#
_cell.length_a   1.000
_cell.length_b   1.000
_cell.length_c   1.000
_cell.angle_alpha   90.00
_cell.angle_beta   90.00
_cell.angle_gamma   90.00
#
_symmetry.space_group_name_H-M   'P 1'
#
loop_
_entity.id
_entity.type
_entity.pdbx_description
1 polymer ?
#
loop_
_entity_poly.entity_id
_entity_poly.type
_entity_poly.pdbx_seq_one_letter_code
_entity_poly.pdbx_strand_id
1 'polypeptide(L)'
;MIKKLELWNLWLSKKNYDPFPNLNNFNETTEEELSDKDSKYFIQHMSDMQRSFRDYFPIPDISRNWIRQPFEIDIHQINGLTSLEEDSIVEISSDTSLKMKFNQKSLDNFWLHVRKDYSELSCKVLKV
;
A
#
# COMPACT_ATOMS: atom_id res chain seq x y z
N MET A 1 -6.86 -4.64 -3.13
CA MET A 1 -7.37 -5.67 -4.06
C MET A 1 -6.40 -6.83 -4.22
N ILE A 2 -5.14 -6.58 -4.60
CA ILE A 2 -4.14 -7.64 -4.83
C ILE A 2 -3.89 -8.54 -3.60
N LYS A 3 -3.72 -7.97 -2.40
CA LYS A 3 -3.61 -8.76 -1.15
C LYS A 3 -4.83 -9.65 -0.87
N LYS A 4 -6.02 -9.25 -1.35
CA LYS A 4 -7.25 -10.06 -1.21
C LYS A 4 -7.18 -11.29 -2.13
N LEU A 5 -6.68 -11.12 -3.36
CA LEU A 5 -6.45 -12.23 -4.29
C LEU A 5 -5.39 -13.21 -3.75
N GLU A 6 -4.33 -12.70 -3.11
CA GLU A 6 -3.32 -13.53 -2.43
C GLU A 6 -3.95 -14.37 -1.31
N LEU A 7 -4.79 -13.76 -0.47
CA LEU A 7 -5.51 -14.47 0.59
C LEU A 7 -6.49 -15.51 0.03
N TRP A 8 -7.22 -15.17 -1.02
CA TRP A 8 -8.15 -16.10 -1.67
C TRP A 8 -7.43 -17.28 -2.32
N ASN A 9 -6.27 -17.07 -2.94
CA ASN A 9 -5.41 -18.16 -3.41
C ASN A 9 -4.97 -19.09 -2.27
N LEU A 10 -4.59 -18.51 -1.12
CA LEU A 10 -4.25 -19.30 0.06
C LEU A 10 -5.45 -20.13 0.53
N TRP A 11 -6.65 -19.58 0.54
CA TRP A 11 -7.87 -20.32 0.91
C TRP A 11 -8.22 -21.42 -0.09
N LEU A 12 -8.13 -21.16 -1.40
CA LEU A 12 -8.31 -22.18 -2.44
C LEU A 12 -7.33 -23.35 -2.28
N SER A 13 -6.08 -23.07 -1.95
CA SER A 13 -5.08 -24.14 -1.69
C SER A 13 -5.43 -25.03 -0.50
N LYS A 14 -6.25 -24.52 0.42
CA LYS A 14 -6.78 -25.23 1.59
C LYS A 14 -8.19 -25.79 1.37
N LYS A 15 -8.69 -25.79 0.12
CA LYS A 15 -10.07 -26.15 -0.24
C LYS A 15 -11.14 -25.34 0.51
N ASN A 16 -10.81 -24.11 0.91
CA ASN A 16 -11.81 -23.17 1.42
C ASN A 16 -12.31 -22.32 0.24
N TYR A 17 -13.61 -22.44 -0.05
CA TYR A 17 -14.29 -21.75 -1.14
C TYR A 17 -15.25 -20.63 -0.66
N ASP A 18 -15.18 -20.22 0.61
CA ASP A 18 -15.96 -19.12 1.20
C ASP A 18 -15.97 -17.81 0.39
N PRO A 19 -14.87 -17.42 -0.30
CA PRO A 19 -14.89 -16.23 -1.14
C PRO A 19 -15.76 -16.33 -2.39
N PHE A 20 -16.23 -17.52 -2.73
CA PHE A 20 -16.92 -17.85 -3.97
C PHE A 20 -18.30 -18.45 -3.65
N PRO A 21 -19.30 -17.63 -3.30
CA PRO A 21 -20.62 -18.10 -2.85
C PRO A 21 -21.30 -19.03 -3.86
N ASN A 22 -21.14 -18.76 -5.16
CA ASN A 22 -21.71 -19.61 -6.20
C ASN A 22 -21.06 -21.00 -6.26
N LEU A 23 -19.76 -21.08 -5.95
CA LEU A 23 -19.02 -22.34 -5.92
C LEU A 23 -19.35 -23.12 -4.64
N ASN A 24 -19.46 -22.45 -3.50
CA ASN A 24 -19.96 -23.08 -2.26
C ASN A 24 -21.36 -23.65 -2.48
N ASN A 25 -22.28 -22.86 -3.02
CA ASN A 25 -23.64 -23.31 -3.32
C ASN A 25 -23.64 -24.50 -4.29
N PHE A 26 -22.81 -24.46 -5.34
CA PHE A 26 -22.65 -25.58 -6.25
C PHE A 26 -22.22 -26.85 -5.51
N ASN A 27 -21.13 -26.80 -4.74
CA ASN A 27 -20.62 -27.94 -3.97
C ASN A 27 -21.63 -28.47 -2.95
N GLU A 28 -22.38 -27.59 -2.28
CA GLU A 28 -23.46 -27.96 -1.35
C GLU A 28 -24.61 -28.67 -2.08
N THR A 29 -24.99 -28.21 -3.27
CA THR A 29 -26.10 -28.79 -4.04
C THR A 29 -25.75 -30.11 -4.72
N THR A 30 -24.51 -30.31 -5.13
CA THR A 30 -24.06 -31.52 -5.81
C THR A 30 -23.48 -32.57 -4.86
N GLU A 31 -23.19 -32.19 -3.60
CA GLU A 31 -22.40 -32.98 -2.65
C GLU A 31 -21.01 -33.39 -3.21
N GLU A 32 -20.52 -32.64 -4.21
CA GLU A 32 -19.23 -32.89 -4.87
C GLU A 32 -18.24 -31.77 -4.55
N GLU A 33 -17.02 -32.16 -4.14
CA GLU A 33 -15.90 -31.23 -4.10
C GLU A 33 -15.30 -31.05 -5.50
N LEU A 34 -14.77 -29.85 -5.76
CA LEU A 34 -13.91 -29.61 -6.91
C LEU A 34 -12.76 -30.61 -6.95
N SER A 35 -12.53 -31.16 -8.14
CA SER A 35 -11.36 -32.00 -8.38
C SER A 35 -10.07 -31.21 -8.17
N ASP A 36 -8.99 -31.90 -7.80
CA ASP A 36 -7.67 -31.27 -7.66
C ASP A 36 -7.20 -30.59 -8.95
N LYS A 37 -7.66 -31.08 -10.11
CA LYS A 37 -7.38 -30.50 -11.43
C LYS A 37 -8.09 -29.15 -11.59
N ASP A 38 -9.37 -29.07 -11.22
CA ASP A 38 -10.15 -27.85 -11.33
C ASP A 38 -9.67 -26.80 -10.33
N SER A 39 -9.39 -27.21 -9.10
CA SER A 39 -8.79 -26.33 -8.08
C SER A 39 -7.48 -25.70 -8.54
N LYS A 40 -6.63 -26.44 -9.27
CA LYS A 40 -5.42 -25.87 -9.89
C LYS A 40 -5.74 -24.81 -10.94
N TYR A 41 -6.77 -24.99 -11.75
CA TYR A 41 -7.20 -23.97 -12.72
C TYR A 41 -7.69 -22.70 -12.04
N PHE A 42 -8.46 -22.82 -10.96
CA PHE A 42 -8.90 -21.66 -10.18
C PHE A 42 -7.71 -20.89 -9.58
N ILE A 43 -6.77 -21.59 -8.93
CA ILE A 43 -5.57 -20.96 -8.35
C ILE A 43 -4.73 -20.28 -9.44
N GLN A 44 -4.58 -20.92 -10.60
CA GLN A 44 -3.84 -20.35 -11.72
C GLN A 44 -4.51 -19.08 -12.25
N HIS A 45 -5.82 -19.13 -12.50
CA HIS A 45 -6.59 -17.98 -12.98
C HIS A 45 -6.49 -16.79 -12.01
N MET A 46 -6.65 -17.05 -10.71
CA MET A 46 -6.50 -16.04 -9.66
C MET A 46 -5.09 -15.42 -9.62
N SER A 47 -4.06 -16.24 -9.85
CA SER A 47 -2.67 -15.76 -9.95
C SER A 47 -2.44 -14.90 -11.19
N ASP A 48 -3.03 -15.26 -12.33
CA ASP A 48 -2.93 -14.49 -13.56
C ASP A 48 -3.71 -13.17 -13.46
N MET A 49 -4.86 -13.18 -12.80
CA MET A 49 -5.59 -11.97 -12.43
C MET A 49 -4.71 -11.08 -11.54
N GLN A 50 -4.09 -11.64 -10.49
CA GLN A 50 -3.19 -10.89 -9.61
C GLN A 50 -2.06 -10.20 -10.38
N ARG A 51 -1.43 -10.89 -11.34
CA ARG A 51 -0.38 -10.29 -12.21
C ARG A 51 -0.96 -9.17 -13.06
N SER A 52 -2.09 -9.39 -13.71
CA SER A 52 -2.76 -8.37 -14.54
C SER A 52 -3.08 -7.12 -13.71
N PHE A 53 -3.52 -7.28 -12.45
CA PHE A 53 -3.74 -6.14 -11.57
C PHE A 53 -2.45 -5.39 -11.21
N ARG A 54 -1.28 -6.04 -11.16
CA ARG A 54 -0.01 -5.35 -10.89
C ARG A 54 0.39 -4.41 -12.03
N ASP A 55 -0.02 -4.71 -13.26
CA ASP A 55 0.25 -3.85 -14.41
C ASP A 55 -0.49 -2.51 -14.31
N TYR A 56 -1.68 -2.50 -13.69
CA TYR A 56 -2.49 -1.29 -13.47
C TYR A 56 -2.30 -0.66 -12.08
N PHE A 57 -1.94 -1.45 -11.08
CA PHE A 57 -1.74 -1.05 -9.70
C PHE A 57 -0.32 -1.44 -9.25
N PRO A 58 0.70 -0.66 -9.67
CA PRO A 58 2.07 -0.94 -9.29
C PRO A 58 2.26 -0.87 -7.78
N ILE A 59 3.34 -1.48 -7.30
CA ILE A 59 3.72 -1.39 -5.88
C ILE A 59 3.93 0.11 -5.57
N PRO A 60 3.24 0.65 -4.54
CA PRO A 60 3.45 2.03 -4.16
C PRO A 60 4.93 2.30 -3.89
N ASP A 61 5.43 3.40 -4.42
CA ASP A 61 6.79 3.83 -4.16
C ASP A 61 6.93 4.22 -2.68
N ILE A 62 7.46 3.30 -1.89
CA ILE A 62 7.66 3.49 -0.45
C ILE A 62 8.77 4.49 -0.15
N SER A 63 9.64 4.81 -1.12
CA SER A 63 10.73 5.78 -0.93
C SER A 63 10.21 7.20 -0.64
N ARG A 64 8.94 7.46 -1.00
CA ARG A 64 8.24 8.74 -0.78
C ARG A 64 7.23 8.68 0.36
N ASN A 65 7.22 7.63 1.17
CA ASN A 65 6.29 7.53 2.29
C ASN A 65 6.46 8.66 3.31
N TRP A 66 7.68 9.21 3.44
CA TRP A 66 7.97 10.38 4.27
C TRP A 66 7.12 11.60 3.89
N ILE A 67 6.59 11.68 2.66
CA ILE A 67 5.66 12.74 2.25
C ILE A 67 4.33 12.60 3.02
N ARG A 68 3.82 11.37 3.15
CA ARG A 68 2.52 11.07 3.77
C ARG A 68 2.62 10.92 5.28
N GLN A 69 3.76 10.41 5.75
CA GLN A 69 4.03 10.12 7.16
C GLN A 69 5.39 10.72 7.56
N PRO A 70 5.52 12.06 7.58
CA PRO A 70 6.80 12.72 7.88
C PRO A 70 7.31 12.49 9.31
N PHE A 71 6.48 11.92 10.20
CA PHE A 71 6.82 11.63 11.61
C PHE A 71 7.03 10.14 11.90
N GLU A 72 6.97 9.29 10.88
CA GLU A 72 7.22 7.83 10.96
C GLU A 72 8.32 7.44 9.95
N ILE A 73 9.36 8.27 9.87
CA ILE A 73 10.46 8.04 8.94
C ILE A 73 11.42 6.97 9.46
N ASP A 74 11.94 6.17 8.54
CA ASP A 74 13.15 5.37 8.74
C ASP A 74 14.26 6.02 7.92
N ILE A 75 15.28 6.54 8.59
CA ILE A 75 16.41 7.24 7.97
C ILE A 75 17.14 6.38 6.93
N HIS A 76 17.08 5.04 7.08
CA HIS A 76 17.71 4.12 6.13
C HIS A 76 16.86 3.89 4.86
N GLN A 77 15.61 4.35 4.85
CA GLN A 77 14.68 4.18 3.73
C GLN A 77 14.45 5.48 2.94
N ILE A 78 14.94 6.62 3.45
CA ILE A 78 14.93 7.89 2.74
C ILE A 78 15.83 7.78 1.51
N ASN A 79 15.28 8.08 0.33
CA ASN A 79 16.00 8.01 -0.92
C ASN A 79 15.55 9.15 -1.85
N GLY A 80 16.43 9.57 -2.76
CA GLY A 80 16.12 10.59 -3.77
C GLY A 80 15.98 12.01 -3.20
N LEU A 81 16.44 12.25 -1.98
CA LEU A 81 16.61 13.57 -1.38
C LEU A 81 18.06 14.03 -1.48
N THR A 82 18.29 15.34 -1.45
CA THR A 82 19.63 15.92 -1.24
C THR A 82 19.96 15.92 0.25
N SER A 83 21.23 16.07 0.63
CA SER A 83 21.62 16.11 2.05
C SER A 83 20.86 17.18 2.86
N LEU A 84 20.60 18.35 2.27
CA LEU A 84 19.83 19.42 2.92
C LEU A 84 18.34 19.04 3.12
N GLU A 85 17.77 18.30 2.16
CA GLU A 85 16.40 17.81 2.24
C GLU A 85 16.28 16.67 3.27
N GLU A 86 17.29 15.81 3.37
CA GLU A 86 17.40 14.75 4.38
C GLU A 86 17.48 15.32 5.79
N ASP A 87 18.35 16.31 6.01
CA ASP A 87 18.41 17.04 7.28
C ASP A 87 17.06 17.68 7.63
N SER A 88 16.43 18.34 6.65
CA SER A 88 15.11 18.98 6.83
C SER A 88 14.02 17.98 7.26
N ILE A 89 13.94 16.80 6.63
CA ILE A 89 12.91 15.81 6.99
C ILE A 89 13.19 15.21 8.38
N VAL A 90 14.45 15.04 8.76
CA VAL A 90 14.84 14.57 10.10
C VAL A 90 14.44 15.60 11.17
N GLU A 91 14.70 16.88 10.93
CA GLU A 91 14.26 17.95 11.85
C GLU A 91 12.75 17.99 11.99
N ILE A 92 12.01 18.00 10.87
CA ILE A 92 10.55 17.98 10.88
C ILE A 92 10.03 16.77 11.66
N SER A 93 10.58 15.58 11.41
CA SER A 93 10.14 14.34 12.06
C SER A 93 10.30 14.35 13.58
N SER A 94 11.27 15.12 14.08
CA SER A 94 11.60 15.23 15.51
C SER A 94 10.84 16.37 16.20
N ASP A 95 10.19 17.26 15.46
CA ASP A 95 9.46 18.40 16.00
C ASP A 95 8.04 18.00 16.44
N THR A 96 7.86 17.93 17.76
CA THR A 96 6.57 17.59 18.37
C THR A 96 5.48 18.64 18.10
N SER A 97 5.85 19.91 17.97
CA SER A 97 4.91 21.00 17.64
C SER A 97 4.42 20.88 16.20
N LEU A 98 5.31 20.55 15.26
CA LEU A 98 4.92 20.24 13.90
C LEU A 98 4.05 18.98 13.83
N LYS A 99 4.34 17.96 14.64
CA LYS A 99 3.51 16.73 14.73
C LYS A 99 2.09 17.04 15.18
N MET A 100 1.93 17.90 16.18
CA MET A 100 0.60 18.35 16.62
C MET A 100 -0.15 19.09 15.50
N LYS A 101 0.53 19.97 14.76
CA LYS A 101 -0.08 20.69 13.62
C LYS A 101 -0.43 19.78 12.46
N PHE A 102 0.39 18.76 12.19
CA PHE A 102 0.13 17.75 11.16
C PHE A 102 -1.18 17.02 11.42
N ASN A 103 -1.42 16.59 12.66
CA ASN A 103 -2.66 15.92 13.05
C ASN A 103 -3.92 16.80 12.96
N GLN A 104 -3.76 18.11 12.81
CA GLN A 104 -4.86 19.09 12.74
C GLN A 104 -5.10 19.62 11.31
N LYS A 105 -4.24 19.25 10.34
CA LYS A 105 -4.26 19.79 8.97
C LYS A 105 -4.37 18.66 7.95
N SER A 106 -4.87 18.99 6.76
CA SER A 106 -4.67 18.13 5.60
C SER A 106 -3.20 18.10 5.20
N LEU A 107 -2.79 17.06 4.47
CA LEU A 107 -1.42 16.85 4.05
C LEU A 107 -0.84 18.06 3.30
N ASP A 108 -1.59 18.58 2.33
CA ASP A 108 -1.17 19.72 1.49
C ASP A 108 -0.99 20.99 2.33
N ASN A 109 -1.92 21.24 3.27
CA ASN A 109 -1.88 22.39 4.15
C ASN A 109 -0.73 22.30 5.16
N PHE A 110 -0.36 21.10 5.58
CA PHE A 110 0.83 20.89 6.40
C PHE A 110 2.10 21.25 5.61
N TRP A 111 2.27 20.71 4.40
CA TRP A 111 3.45 20.99 3.57
C TRP A 111 3.53 22.47 3.17
N LEU A 112 2.40 23.13 2.93
CA LEU A 112 2.33 24.59 2.73
C LEU A 112 2.71 25.37 4.00
N HIS A 113 2.39 24.87 5.19
CA HIS A 113 2.74 25.53 6.45
C HIS A 113 4.24 25.49 6.73
N VAL A 114 4.87 24.32 6.57
CA VAL A 114 6.32 24.14 6.82
C VAL A 114 7.18 24.77 5.72
N ARG A 115 6.60 25.16 4.59
CA ARG A 115 7.31 25.78 3.47
C ARG A 115 8.08 27.04 3.81
N LYS A 116 7.62 27.78 4.82
CA LYS A 116 8.32 28.99 5.27
C LYS A 116 9.73 28.67 5.78
N ASP A 117 9.86 27.57 6.52
CA ASP A 117 11.08 27.20 7.24
C ASP A 117 11.86 26.09 6.51
N TYR A 118 11.17 25.27 5.71
CA TYR A 118 11.71 24.12 4.96
C TYR A 118 11.35 24.20 3.48
N SER A 119 11.79 25.26 2.82
CA SER A 119 11.32 25.65 1.48
C SER A 119 11.71 24.65 0.39
N GLU A 120 12.91 24.09 0.49
CA GLU A 120 13.54 23.17 -0.45
C GLU A 120 12.76 21.85 -0.50
N LEU A 121 12.55 21.26 0.68
CA LEU A 121 11.81 20.01 0.83
C LEU A 121 10.33 20.18 0.48
N SER A 122 9.67 21.20 1.02
CA SER A 122 8.24 21.43 0.78
C SER A 122 7.91 21.75 -0.68
N CYS A 123 8.75 22.53 -1.38
CA CYS A 123 8.53 22.80 -2.81
C CYS A 123 8.65 21.54 -3.65
N LYS A 124 9.50 20.59 -3.27
CA LYS A 124 9.61 19.29 -3.94
C LYS A 124 8.36 18.45 -3.72
N VAL A 125 7.81 18.44 -2.51
CA VAL A 125 6.55 17.75 -2.20
C VAL A 125 5.38 18.32 -3.00
N LEU A 126 5.24 19.64 -3.06
CA LEU A 126 4.11 20.32 -3.70
C LEU A 126 4.16 20.32 -5.24
N LYS A 127 5.22 19.78 -5.84
CA LYS A 127 5.37 19.60 -7.30
C LYS A 127 5.01 18.19 -7.78
N VAL A 128 4.76 17.26 -6.86
CA VAL A 128 4.33 15.87 -7.14
C VAL A 128 2.87 15.85 -7.58
#